data_AF-A0AAW9V4P5-F1
#
_entry.id   AF-A0AAW9V4P5-F1
#
_cell.length_a   1.000
_cell.length_b   1.000
_cell.length_c   1.000
_cell.angle_alpha   90.00
_cell.angle_beta   90.00
_cell.angle_gamma   90.00
#
_symmetry.space_group_name_H-M   'P 1'
#
loop_
_entity.id
_entity.type
_entity.pdbx_description
1 polymer ?
#
loop_
_entity_poly.entity_id
_entity_poly.type
_entity_poly.pdbx_seq_one_letter_code
_entity_poly.pdbx_strand_id
1 'polypeptide(L)'
;MAIGHFLFRGDKTACGGRILEGCPNHQFFDKDMACEGHKVTCGKHPGHYRICGGLDSDEIHGKRVAGTLHSRSSCPCKSRFIPSIDDTYEFSTGAAKADTAQSQVVEFPVLPRPIYDPQADNVTDTCKSEDNPLLNGVYIWTETTSAGHVFVSVHENNNIFLYTYGRYGRTDKSTFTGDGILDFFQDEDARKYYRYELYEMGARAFRIDDADPKIIRKFFENLWNGGVTPIQTPNMQDGTKRRGRTIDKYDVTGSNCTTHSVEGLKFA
;
A
#
# COMPACT_ATOMS: atom_id res chain seq x y z
N MET A 1 -5.97 7.39 -20.37
CA MET A 1 -5.52 6.70 -19.15
C MET A 1 -6.60 5.73 -18.76
N ALA A 2 -6.24 4.49 -18.42
CA ALA A 2 -7.19 3.48 -17.96
C ALA A 2 -7.05 3.34 -16.45
N ILE A 3 -8.18 3.33 -15.74
CA ILE A 3 -8.22 3.12 -14.29
C ILE A 3 -8.40 1.61 -14.05
N GLY A 4 -7.49 1.01 -13.29
CA GLY A 4 -7.59 -0.35 -12.81
C GLY A 4 -7.93 -0.39 -11.33
N HIS A 5 -8.30 -1.57 -10.84
CA HIS A 5 -8.55 -1.81 -9.42
C HIS A 5 -7.74 -2.99 -8.93
N PHE A 6 -7.26 -2.90 -7.69
CA PHE A 6 -6.60 -4.01 -7.01
C PHE A 6 -7.58 -5.14 -6.70
N LEU A 7 -7.07 -6.37 -6.68
CA LEU A 7 -7.87 -7.57 -6.47
C LEU A 7 -7.56 -8.23 -5.13
N PHE A 8 -8.62 -8.73 -4.50
CA PHE A 8 -8.58 -9.34 -3.18
C PHE A 8 -9.18 -10.74 -3.19
N ARG A 9 -8.80 -11.54 -2.19
CA ARG A 9 -9.45 -12.81 -1.91
C ARG A 9 -10.95 -12.60 -1.75
N GLY A 10 -11.74 -13.44 -2.43
CA GLY A 10 -13.19 -13.34 -2.47
C GLY A 10 -13.74 -12.52 -3.64
N ASP A 11 -12.92 -11.77 -4.38
CA ASP A 11 -13.37 -11.06 -5.58
C ASP A 11 -13.91 -12.02 -6.64
N LYS A 12 -14.96 -11.58 -7.32
CA LYS A 12 -15.70 -12.43 -8.27
C LYS A 12 -15.03 -12.40 -9.64
N THR A 13 -15.28 -13.43 -10.43
CA THR A 13 -14.95 -13.43 -11.86
C THR A 13 -16.22 -13.26 -12.68
N ALA A 14 -16.12 -12.63 -13.85
CA ALA A 14 -17.25 -12.44 -14.76
C ALA A 14 -17.89 -13.76 -15.23
N CYS A 15 -17.17 -14.88 -15.20
CA CYS A 15 -17.72 -16.20 -15.49
C CYS A 15 -18.45 -16.86 -14.30
N GLY A 16 -18.60 -16.17 -13.16
CA GLY A 16 -19.31 -16.65 -11.98
C GLY A 16 -18.43 -17.38 -10.95
N GLY A 17 -17.11 -17.34 -11.11
CA GLY A 17 -16.14 -17.87 -10.14
C GLY A 17 -15.68 -16.81 -9.13
N ARG A 18 -14.66 -17.15 -8.34
CA ARG A 18 -14.08 -16.26 -7.31
C ARG A 18 -12.61 -16.52 -7.03
N ILE A 19 -11.91 -15.53 -6.49
CA ILE A 19 -10.55 -15.69 -5.96
C ILE A 19 -10.61 -16.40 -4.61
N LEU A 20 -9.80 -17.45 -4.44
CA LEU A 20 -9.78 -18.27 -3.22
C LEU A 20 -8.60 -17.96 -2.30
N GLU A 21 -7.48 -17.54 -2.87
CA GLU A 21 -6.24 -17.28 -2.16
C GLU A 21 -5.87 -15.80 -2.24
N GLY A 22 -5.33 -15.30 -1.14
CA GLY A 22 -4.66 -14.00 -1.06
C GLY A 22 -3.45 -14.15 -0.15
N CYS A 23 -2.69 -13.08 0.03
CA CYS A 23 -1.58 -13.01 0.96
C CYS A 23 -2.13 -12.65 2.36
N PRO A 24 -2.17 -13.57 3.33
CA PRO A 24 -2.69 -13.27 4.67
C PRO A 24 -1.83 -12.22 5.39
N ASN A 25 -0.53 -12.20 5.08
CA ASN A 25 0.43 -11.25 5.64
C ASN A 25 0.37 -9.86 4.95
N HIS A 26 -0.47 -9.71 3.92
CA HIS A 26 -0.69 -8.45 3.18
C HIS A 26 -2.20 -8.24 2.96
N GLN A 27 -2.89 -7.90 4.05
CA GLN A 27 -4.32 -7.57 4.04
C GLN A 27 -4.56 -6.08 3.86
N PHE A 28 -5.57 -5.75 3.06
CA PHE A 28 -6.14 -4.40 2.95
C PHE A 28 -7.66 -4.51 3.08
N PHE A 29 -8.29 -3.60 3.83
CA PHE A 29 -9.73 -3.63 4.09
C PHE A 29 -10.21 -4.98 4.68
N ASP A 30 -9.41 -5.58 5.57
CA ASP A 30 -9.61 -6.92 6.15
C ASP A 30 -9.75 -8.05 5.10
N LYS A 31 -9.22 -7.85 3.89
CA LYS A 31 -9.15 -8.85 2.84
C LYS A 31 -7.72 -9.09 2.38
N ASP A 32 -7.41 -10.37 2.19
CA ASP A 32 -6.09 -10.80 1.70
C ASP A 32 -5.89 -10.31 0.26
N MET A 33 -4.81 -9.57 -0.01
CA MET A 33 -4.52 -9.10 -1.38
C MET A 33 -4.19 -10.28 -2.29
N ALA A 34 -4.69 -10.26 -3.52
CA ALA A 34 -4.47 -11.33 -4.48
C ALA A 34 -3.24 -11.02 -5.35
N CYS A 35 -2.43 -12.05 -5.63
CA CYS A 35 -1.23 -11.95 -6.45
C CYS A 35 -1.28 -12.97 -7.60
N GLU A 36 -0.42 -12.76 -8.58
CA GLU A 36 -0.21 -13.71 -9.67
C GLU A 36 0.05 -15.12 -9.12
N GLY A 37 -0.61 -16.11 -9.73
CA GLY A 37 -0.51 -17.51 -9.34
C GLY A 37 -1.48 -17.96 -8.25
N HIS A 38 -2.18 -17.06 -7.54
CA HIS A 38 -3.18 -17.43 -6.54
C HIS A 38 -4.37 -18.19 -7.14
N LYS A 39 -4.93 -19.13 -6.37
CA LYS A 39 -6.05 -19.97 -6.83
C LYS A 39 -7.34 -19.20 -7.01
N VAL A 40 -8.06 -19.54 -8.08
CA VAL A 40 -9.39 -19.01 -8.41
C VAL A 40 -10.30 -20.14 -8.91
N THR A 41 -11.62 -19.99 -8.73
CA THR A 41 -12.61 -20.88 -9.34
C THR A 41 -13.17 -20.31 -10.64
N CYS A 42 -13.79 -21.16 -11.44
CA CYS A 42 -14.59 -20.77 -12.60
C CYS A 42 -16.05 -21.14 -12.34
N GLY A 43 -17.00 -20.29 -12.75
CA GLY A 43 -18.42 -20.61 -12.64
C GLY A 43 -18.94 -21.55 -13.73
N LYS A 44 -18.16 -21.77 -14.81
CA LYS A 44 -18.57 -22.59 -15.97
C LYS A 44 -17.85 -23.92 -16.09
N HIS A 45 -16.66 -24.05 -15.49
CA HIS A 45 -15.81 -25.23 -15.63
C HIS A 45 -15.35 -25.70 -14.25
N PRO A 46 -15.41 -27.00 -13.96
CA PRO A 46 -14.96 -27.55 -12.70
C PRO A 46 -13.42 -27.50 -12.61
N GLY A 47 -12.91 -27.32 -11.39
CA GLY A 47 -11.48 -27.29 -11.10
C GLY A 47 -11.00 -25.96 -10.55
N HIS A 48 -9.71 -25.95 -10.21
CA HIS A 48 -9.02 -24.78 -9.69
C HIS A 48 -8.11 -24.20 -10.77
N TYR A 49 -8.19 -22.89 -10.93
CA TYR A 49 -7.43 -22.10 -11.88
C TYR A 49 -6.55 -21.12 -11.13
N ARG A 50 -5.76 -20.33 -11.84
CA ARG A 50 -4.87 -19.32 -11.24
C ARG A 50 -5.13 -17.94 -11.80
N ILE A 51 -4.67 -16.93 -11.07
CA ILE A 51 -4.52 -15.57 -11.60
C ILE A 51 -3.29 -15.56 -12.51
N CYS A 52 -3.45 -15.10 -13.75
CA CYS A 52 -2.36 -14.87 -14.70
C CYS A 52 -2.18 -13.37 -14.92
N GLY A 53 -0.95 -12.88 -14.80
CA GLY A 53 -0.61 -11.47 -14.90
C GLY A 53 -0.84 -10.71 -13.59
N GLY A 54 -0.12 -9.61 -13.44
CA GLY A 54 -0.19 -8.68 -12.32
C GLY A 54 0.46 -7.36 -12.73
N LEU A 55 0.43 -6.37 -11.84
CA LEU A 55 1.08 -5.09 -12.07
C LEU A 55 2.60 -5.29 -12.15
N ASP A 56 3.26 -4.61 -13.08
CA ASP A 56 4.72 -4.64 -13.21
C ASP A 56 5.41 -3.71 -12.20
N SER A 57 4.65 -2.79 -11.58
CA SER A 57 5.11 -1.86 -10.53
C SER A 57 5.05 -2.46 -9.12
N ASP A 58 4.18 -3.45 -8.89
CA ASP A 58 3.79 -3.86 -7.54
C ASP A 58 3.96 -5.37 -7.36
N GLU A 59 4.81 -5.77 -6.42
CA GLU A 59 5.06 -7.17 -6.08
C GLU A 59 4.96 -7.43 -4.58
N ILE A 60 4.33 -8.55 -4.20
CA ILE A 60 4.28 -9.05 -2.83
C ILE A 60 4.98 -10.41 -2.80
N HIS A 61 6.03 -10.53 -1.99
CA HIS A 61 6.84 -11.76 -1.88
C HIS A 61 7.36 -12.28 -3.24
N GLY A 62 7.73 -11.38 -4.16
CA GLY A 62 8.21 -11.71 -5.50
C GLY A 62 7.11 -12.21 -6.45
N LYS A 63 5.83 -11.94 -6.14
CA LYS A 63 4.69 -12.18 -7.02
C LYS A 63 3.98 -10.87 -7.32
N ARG A 64 3.75 -10.59 -8.60
CA ARG A 64 3.04 -9.39 -9.04
C ARG A 64 1.63 -9.31 -8.48
N VAL A 65 1.25 -8.13 -7.97
CA VAL A 65 -0.07 -7.86 -7.42
C VAL A 65 -1.12 -7.95 -8.52
N ALA A 66 -2.26 -8.58 -8.22
CA ALA A 66 -3.31 -8.77 -9.20
C ALA A 66 -4.17 -7.51 -9.36
N GLY A 67 -4.40 -7.11 -10.61
CA GLY A 67 -5.21 -5.95 -10.95
C GLY A 67 -6.21 -6.23 -12.07
N THR A 68 -7.34 -5.53 -12.09
CA THR A 68 -8.42 -5.77 -13.08
C THR A 68 -8.00 -5.54 -14.53
N LEU A 69 -6.99 -4.68 -14.77
CA LEU A 69 -6.45 -4.43 -16.10
C LEU A 69 -5.36 -5.44 -16.50
N HIS A 70 -4.53 -5.85 -15.55
CA HIS A 70 -3.31 -6.63 -15.81
C HIS A 70 -3.48 -8.14 -15.56
N SER A 71 -4.57 -8.55 -14.91
CA SER A 71 -4.79 -9.93 -14.52
C SER A 71 -6.02 -10.55 -15.19
N ARG A 72 -5.91 -11.84 -15.52
CA ARG A 72 -7.01 -12.68 -16.01
C ARG A 72 -6.99 -14.04 -15.32
N SER A 73 -8.15 -14.68 -15.21
CA SER A 73 -8.20 -16.06 -14.74
C SER A 73 -7.65 -17.01 -15.82
N SER A 74 -6.85 -18.00 -15.41
CA SER A 74 -6.34 -19.08 -16.27
C SER A 74 -7.42 -20.09 -16.70
N CYS A 75 -8.67 -19.90 -16.29
CA CYS A 75 -9.77 -20.75 -16.72
C CYS A 75 -10.00 -20.66 -18.24
N PRO A 76 -10.66 -21.66 -18.85
CA PRO A 76 -10.96 -21.64 -20.29
C PRO A 76 -11.73 -20.39 -20.75
N CYS A 77 -12.48 -19.74 -19.85
CA CYS A 77 -13.20 -18.51 -20.12
C CYS A 77 -12.29 -17.27 -20.22
N LYS A 78 -11.02 -17.33 -19.79
CA LYS A 78 -10.11 -16.19 -19.62
C LYS A 78 -10.78 -15.00 -18.92
N SER A 79 -11.55 -15.31 -17.87
CA SER A 79 -12.48 -14.36 -17.26
C SER A 79 -11.74 -13.17 -16.66
N ARG A 80 -12.36 -11.98 -16.79
CA ARG A 80 -12.01 -10.78 -16.01
C ARG A 80 -12.42 -10.96 -14.55
N PHE A 81 -11.74 -10.22 -13.68
CA PHE A 81 -12.08 -10.09 -12.27
C PHE A 81 -12.95 -8.86 -12.05
N ILE A 82 -13.84 -8.96 -11.06
CA ILE A 82 -14.77 -7.93 -10.62
C ILE A 82 -14.33 -7.54 -9.21
N PRO A 83 -13.75 -6.35 -9.02
CA PRO A 83 -13.25 -5.92 -7.73
C PRO A 83 -14.43 -5.70 -6.78
N SER A 84 -14.28 -6.10 -5.52
CA SER A 84 -15.28 -5.84 -4.48
C SER A 84 -15.03 -4.55 -3.71
N ILE A 85 -13.85 -3.94 -3.88
CA ILE A 85 -13.42 -2.70 -3.22
C ILE A 85 -13.01 -1.71 -4.31
N ASP A 86 -13.36 -0.43 -4.11
CA ASP A 86 -13.01 0.65 -5.02
C ASP A 86 -11.60 1.19 -4.74
N ASP A 87 -10.60 0.31 -4.84
CA ASP A 87 -9.19 0.64 -4.65
C ASP A 87 -8.50 0.70 -6.03
N THR A 88 -8.19 1.92 -6.48
CA THR A 88 -7.85 2.21 -7.88
C THR A 88 -6.37 2.51 -8.09
N TYR A 89 -5.87 2.17 -9.28
CA TYR A 89 -4.56 2.57 -9.77
C TYR A 89 -4.68 3.09 -11.22
N GLU A 90 -3.81 4.01 -11.61
CA GLU A 90 -3.79 4.55 -12.97
C GLU A 90 -2.79 3.79 -13.86
N PHE A 91 -3.22 3.48 -15.08
CA PHE A 91 -2.36 2.93 -16.12
C PHE A 91 -2.32 3.86 -17.33
N SER A 92 -1.12 4.39 -17.61
CA SER A 92 -0.81 5.16 -18.80
C SER A 92 -0.11 4.25 -19.82
N THR A 93 -0.79 3.98 -20.94
CA THR A 93 -0.20 3.27 -22.08
C THR A 93 0.82 4.18 -22.79
N GLY A 94 2.03 4.31 -22.23
CA GLY A 94 3.18 4.76 -22.99
C GLY A 94 3.48 3.73 -24.08
N ALA A 95 3.60 4.16 -25.33
CA ALA A 95 3.80 3.28 -26.48
C ALA A 95 5.05 2.41 -26.31
N ALA A 96 4.86 1.15 -25.92
CA ALA A 96 5.86 0.10 -26.07
C ALA A 96 5.70 -0.51 -27.46
N LYS A 97 6.79 -0.42 -28.23
CA LYS A 97 6.94 -0.87 -29.61
C LYS A 97 6.52 -2.34 -29.75
N ALA A 98 5.81 -2.62 -30.84
CA ALA A 98 5.69 -3.96 -31.37
C ALA A 98 7.09 -4.49 -31.69
N ASP A 99 7.48 -5.58 -31.03
CA ASP A 99 8.52 -6.44 -31.56
C ASP A 99 8.06 -7.90 -31.51
N THR A 100 8.46 -8.60 -32.56
CA THR A 100 7.77 -9.74 -33.15
C THR A 100 8.29 -11.05 -32.57
N ALA A 101 7.35 -11.98 -32.32
CA ALA A 101 7.44 -13.44 -32.17
C ALA A 101 8.80 -14.14 -31.90
N GLN A 102 8.79 -15.06 -30.93
CA GLN A 102 9.12 -16.47 -31.25
C GLN A 102 8.55 -17.44 -30.21
N SER A 103 7.78 -18.41 -30.71
CA SER A 103 7.27 -19.58 -30.00
C SER A 103 8.40 -20.54 -29.63
N GLN A 104 8.47 -20.96 -28.38
CA GLN A 104 9.11 -22.22 -28.01
C GLN A 104 8.20 -22.98 -27.03
N VAL A 105 7.80 -24.17 -27.46
CA VAL A 105 7.01 -25.13 -26.68
C VAL A 105 7.98 -25.82 -25.72
N VAL A 106 7.76 -25.69 -24.41
CA VAL A 106 8.45 -26.51 -23.41
C VAL A 106 7.41 -27.38 -22.73
N GLU A 107 7.58 -28.69 -22.90
CA GLU A 107 6.75 -29.74 -22.34
C GLU A 107 6.97 -29.81 -20.81
N PHE A 108 5.89 -29.80 -20.03
CA PHE A 108 5.95 -29.86 -18.58
C PHE A 108 6.24 -31.30 -18.10
N PRO A 109 7.15 -31.50 -17.11
CA PRO A 109 7.36 -32.80 -16.52
C PRO A 109 6.16 -33.19 -15.64
N VAL A 110 5.68 -34.43 -15.80
CA VAL A 110 4.61 -35.01 -14.97
C VAL A 110 5.18 -35.35 -13.59
N LEU A 111 4.66 -34.71 -12.55
CA LEU A 111 4.95 -35.08 -11.15
C LEU A 111 3.86 -36.02 -10.59
N PRO A 112 4.25 -36.96 -9.69
CA PRO A 112 3.40 -38.07 -9.26
C PRO A 112 2.20 -37.64 -8.41
N ARG A 113 1.14 -38.45 -8.47
CA ARG A 113 -0.17 -38.21 -7.83
C ARG A 113 -0.05 -38.16 -6.29
N PRO A 114 -0.82 -37.32 -5.59
CA PRO A 114 -0.81 -37.30 -4.13
C PRO A 114 -1.56 -38.50 -3.54
N ILE A 115 -0.95 -39.10 -2.52
CA ILE A 115 -1.60 -40.02 -1.59
C ILE A 115 -2.57 -39.17 -0.74
N TYR A 116 -3.84 -39.56 -0.71
CA TYR A 116 -4.87 -38.93 0.10
C TYR A 116 -4.89 -39.63 1.47
N ASP A 117 -4.65 -38.90 2.54
CA ASP A 117 -4.96 -39.35 3.90
C ASP A 117 -5.87 -38.32 4.57
N PRO A 118 -7.14 -38.65 4.88
CA PRO A 118 -8.06 -37.75 5.55
C PRO A 118 -8.09 -38.04 7.04
N GLN A 119 -7.40 -37.22 7.85
CA GLN A 119 -7.77 -37.07 9.26
C GLN A 119 -7.97 -35.59 9.63
N ALA A 120 -9.05 -35.42 10.39
CA ALA A 120 -9.72 -34.21 10.82
C ALA A 120 -8.84 -33.24 11.61
N ASP A 121 -9.11 -31.95 11.44
CA ASP A 121 -8.84 -30.94 12.46
C ASP A 121 -10.12 -30.14 12.76
N ASN A 122 -10.58 -30.27 14.00
CA ASN A 122 -11.67 -29.51 14.60
C ASN A 122 -11.23 -28.05 14.79
N VAL A 123 -11.76 -27.14 13.99
CA VAL A 123 -11.52 -25.70 14.13
C VAL A 123 -12.42 -25.15 15.24
N THR A 124 -11.98 -25.29 16.50
CA THR A 124 -12.48 -24.51 17.64
C THR A 124 -11.35 -23.96 18.50
N ASP A 125 -10.19 -23.69 17.90
CA ASP A 125 -9.13 -22.93 18.56
C ASP A 125 -9.26 -21.47 18.14
N THR A 126 -9.64 -20.62 19.08
CA THR A 126 -9.70 -19.17 18.90
C THR A 126 -8.29 -18.65 18.60
N CYS A 127 -8.10 -18.07 17.41
CA CYS A 127 -6.84 -17.49 16.99
C CYS A 127 -6.36 -16.46 18.05
N LYS A 128 -5.24 -16.75 18.70
CA LYS A 128 -4.49 -15.72 19.44
C LYS A 128 -3.96 -14.74 18.39
N SER A 129 -4.14 -13.44 18.60
CA SER A 129 -3.61 -12.41 17.71
C SER A 129 -2.11 -12.63 17.53
N GLU A 130 -1.66 -12.73 16.28
CA GLU A 130 -0.23 -12.74 15.96
C GLU A 130 0.44 -11.53 16.63
N ASP A 131 1.65 -11.73 17.15
CA ASP A 131 2.45 -10.65 17.73
C ASP A 131 2.60 -9.54 16.68
N ASN A 132 1.84 -8.45 16.84
CA ASN A 132 1.94 -7.28 15.97
C ASN A 132 2.92 -6.29 16.62
N PRO A 133 4.20 -6.29 16.22
CA PRO A 133 5.21 -5.40 16.82
C PRO A 133 4.89 -3.92 16.57
N LEU A 134 4.04 -3.60 15.59
CA LEU A 134 3.58 -2.25 15.26
C LEU A 134 2.28 -1.88 16.01
N LEU A 135 1.75 -2.74 16.88
CA LEU A 135 0.46 -2.50 17.52
C LEU A 135 0.43 -1.20 18.33
N ASN A 136 1.53 -0.91 19.02
CA ASN A 136 1.70 0.27 19.85
C ASN A 136 3.13 0.82 19.74
N GLY A 137 3.28 2.13 19.80
CA GLY A 137 4.58 2.79 19.90
C GLY A 137 4.71 4.00 18.98
N VAL A 138 5.87 4.65 19.09
CA VAL A 138 6.28 5.76 18.22
C VAL A 138 7.27 5.21 17.20
N TYR A 139 7.08 5.55 15.94
CA TYR A 139 7.90 5.09 14.83
C TYR A 139 8.38 6.27 14.00
N ILE A 140 9.66 6.25 13.63
CA ILE A 140 10.21 7.08 12.57
C ILE A 140 10.39 6.23 11.32
N TRP A 141 9.97 6.76 10.19
CA TRP A 141 10.02 6.10 8.89
C TRP A 141 10.99 6.86 8.00
N THR A 142 11.92 6.16 7.37
CA THR A 142 12.90 6.77 6.49
C THR A 142 12.88 6.13 5.11
N GLU A 143 12.67 6.94 4.10
CA GLU A 143 12.77 6.61 2.69
C GLU A 143 14.10 7.15 2.14
N THR A 144 14.84 6.33 1.38
CA THR A 144 16.11 6.75 0.76
C THR A 144 16.04 6.83 -0.76
N THR A 145 14.84 6.74 -1.33
CA THR A 145 14.63 6.81 -2.78
C THR A 145 14.59 8.28 -3.21
N SER A 146 15.22 8.62 -4.35
CA SER A 146 15.30 10.00 -4.86
C SER A 146 15.89 10.99 -3.83
N ALA A 147 15.15 12.02 -3.41
CA ALA A 147 15.57 13.00 -2.40
C ALA A 147 15.48 12.46 -0.95
N GLY A 148 14.87 11.29 -0.78
CA GLY A 148 14.52 10.72 0.50
C GLY A 148 13.41 11.48 1.22
N HIS A 149 12.81 10.80 2.21
CA HIS A 149 11.73 11.34 3.01
C HIS A 149 11.77 10.76 4.41
N VAL A 150 11.24 11.50 5.38
CA VAL A 150 11.11 11.04 6.75
C VAL A 150 9.83 11.56 7.38
N PHE A 151 9.15 10.68 8.11
CA PHE A 151 7.91 11.00 8.80
C PHE A 151 7.77 10.20 10.09
N VAL A 152 6.84 10.64 10.94
CA VAL A 152 6.59 10.04 12.26
C VAL A 152 5.20 9.43 12.29
N SER A 153 5.06 8.25 12.88
CA SER A 153 3.76 7.69 13.23
C SER A 153 3.69 7.31 14.71
N VAL A 154 2.51 7.44 15.28
CA VAL A 154 2.18 6.99 16.63
C VAL A 154 1.05 5.99 16.53
N HIS A 155 1.27 4.81 17.07
CA HIS A 155 0.33 3.69 17.02
C HIS A 155 -0.22 3.46 18.43
N GLU A 156 -1.55 3.46 18.58
CA GLU A 156 -2.24 3.24 19.85
C GLU A 156 -3.47 2.37 19.62
N ASN A 157 -3.46 1.15 20.17
CA ASN A 157 -4.55 0.18 20.06
C ASN A 157 -5.00 -0.03 18.60
N ASN A 158 -4.03 -0.21 17.69
CA ASN A 158 -4.27 -0.36 16.24
C ASN A 158 -4.77 0.90 15.52
N ASN A 159 -4.92 2.03 16.22
CA ASN A 159 -5.13 3.34 15.58
C ASN A 159 -3.77 3.93 15.21
N ILE A 160 -3.68 4.47 14.00
CA ILE A 160 -2.43 4.99 13.45
C ILE A 160 -2.59 6.48 13.24
N PHE A 161 -1.75 7.26 13.91
CA PHE A 161 -1.64 8.71 13.77
C PHE A 161 -0.34 9.01 13.04
N LEU A 162 -0.43 9.43 11.79
CA LEU A 162 0.73 9.65 10.92
C LEU A 162 0.90 11.14 10.63
N TYR A 163 2.11 11.62 10.86
CA TYR A 163 2.51 13.02 10.69
C TYR A 163 3.63 13.08 9.67
N THR A 164 3.35 13.65 8.51
CA THR A 164 4.32 13.78 7.43
C THR A 164 4.43 15.24 6.99
N TYR A 165 5.64 15.76 6.95
CA TYR A 165 5.91 17.16 6.61
C TYR A 165 6.70 17.25 5.32
N GLY A 166 6.23 18.07 4.37
CA GLY A 166 6.82 18.13 3.05
C GLY A 166 6.38 19.33 2.23
N ARG A 167 6.97 19.44 1.03
CA ARG A 167 6.54 20.38 -0.02
C ARG A 167 5.39 19.79 -0.82
N TYR A 168 4.23 19.67 -0.19
CA TYR A 168 3.05 19.11 -0.85
C TYR A 168 2.18 20.16 -1.56
N GLY A 169 2.61 21.43 -1.51
CA GLY A 169 1.89 22.58 -2.05
C GLY A 169 2.62 23.26 -3.21
N ARG A 170 2.67 24.59 -3.18
CA ARG A 170 3.38 25.36 -4.21
C ARG A 170 4.89 25.28 -3.97
N THR A 171 5.64 25.18 -5.06
CA THR A 171 7.10 25.21 -5.05
C THR A 171 7.61 26.48 -5.73
N ASP A 172 8.69 27.05 -5.21
CA ASP A 172 9.38 28.18 -5.84
C ASP A 172 10.11 27.73 -7.13
N LYS A 173 10.54 28.68 -7.97
CA LYS A 173 11.21 28.40 -9.26
C LYS A 173 12.44 27.50 -9.15
N SER A 174 13.12 27.52 -8.00
CA SER A 174 14.31 26.70 -7.73
C SER A 174 13.98 25.30 -7.22
N THR A 175 12.72 24.98 -6.93
CA THR A 175 12.21 23.71 -6.37
C THR A 175 12.76 23.30 -4.99
N PHE A 176 13.73 24.04 -4.44
CA PHE A 176 14.29 23.81 -3.10
C PHE A 176 13.38 24.34 -1.98
N THR A 177 12.54 25.32 -2.28
CA THR A 177 11.65 25.95 -1.29
C THR A 177 10.20 25.88 -1.74
N GLY A 178 9.27 25.96 -0.78
CA GLY A 178 7.84 25.93 -1.08
C GLY A 178 6.98 26.04 0.17
N ASP A 179 5.68 25.82 0.01
CA ASP A 179 4.76 25.72 1.14
C ASP A 179 5.15 24.51 2.01
N GLY A 180 5.43 24.75 3.30
CA GLY A 180 5.70 23.72 4.28
C GLY A 180 4.39 23.17 4.84
N ILE A 181 3.99 22.00 4.35
CA ILE A 181 2.72 21.39 4.69
C ILE A 181 2.94 20.21 5.61
N LEU A 182 2.26 20.24 6.76
CA LEU A 182 2.11 19.11 7.66
C LEU A 182 0.79 18.40 7.33
N ASP A 183 0.90 17.17 6.87
CA ASP A 183 -0.24 16.27 6.68
C ASP A 183 -0.43 15.43 7.94
N PHE A 184 -1.69 15.40 8.42
CA PHE A 184 -2.09 14.56 9.55
C PHE A 184 -3.08 13.49 9.08
N PHE A 185 -2.56 12.29 8.86
CA PHE A 185 -3.36 11.14 8.44
C PHE A 185 -3.74 10.26 9.63
N GLN A 186 -4.95 9.70 9.55
CA GLN A 186 -5.51 8.77 10.52
C GLN A 186 -6.04 7.55 9.78
N ASP A 187 -6.08 6.41 10.46
CA ASP A 187 -6.75 5.19 10.02
C ASP A 187 -6.39 4.78 8.58
N GLU A 188 -7.38 4.78 7.67
CA GLU A 188 -7.26 4.44 6.26
C GLU A 188 -6.24 5.30 5.51
N ASP A 189 -6.28 6.62 5.72
CA ASP A 189 -5.36 7.55 5.06
C ASP A 189 -3.92 7.28 5.53
N ALA A 190 -3.73 6.99 6.83
CA ALA A 190 -2.43 6.65 7.37
C ALA A 190 -1.94 5.31 6.83
N ARG A 191 -2.82 4.29 6.80
CA ARG A 191 -2.55 2.97 6.22
C ARG A 191 -2.16 3.03 4.77
N LYS A 192 -2.85 3.85 3.96
CA LYS A 192 -2.48 4.07 2.57
C LYS A 192 -1.08 4.67 2.46
N TYR A 193 -0.79 5.69 3.25
CA TYR A 193 0.48 6.42 3.18
C TYR A 193 1.69 5.56 3.56
N TYR A 194 1.73 4.97 4.76
CA TYR A 194 2.93 4.22 5.14
C TYR A 194 3.10 2.92 4.33
N ARG A 195 2.04 2.36 3.74
CA ARG A 195 2.15 1.22 2.82
C ARG A 195 2.83 1.61 1.51
N TYR A 196 2.44 2.76 0.93
CA TYR A 196 3.13 3.34 -0.22
C TYR A 196 4.62 3.53 0.09
N GLU A 197 4.92 4.14 1.23
CA GLU A 197 6.29 4.37 1.68
C GLU A 197 7.07 3.05 1.85
N LEU A 198 6.46 2.04 2.49
CA LEU A 198 7.12 0.75 2.76
C LEU A 198 7.37 -0.07 1.49
N TYR A 199 6.38 -0.16 0.60
CA TYR A 199 6.40 -1.12 -0.52
C TYR A 199 6.81 -0.51 -1.85
N GLU A 200 6.42 0.74 -2.12
CA GLU A 200 6.80 1.41 -3.37
C GLU A 200 8.10 2.19 -3.21
N MET A 201 8.30 2.83 -2.06
CA MET A 201 9.45 3.71 -1.84
C MET A 201 10.61 3.05 -1.06
N GLY A 202 10.38 1.84 -0.54
CA GLY A 202 11.40 1.07 0.20
C GLY A 202 11.74 1.66 1.56
N ALA A 203 10.80 2.35 2.20
CA ALA A 203 11.00 2.97 3.50
C ALA A 203 11.27 1.93 4.60
N ARG A 204 12.00 2.36 5.63
CA ARG A 204 12.30 1.55 6.82
C ARG A 204 11.71 2.21 8.05
N ALA A 205 11.05 1.42 8.90
CA ALA A 205 10.50 1.88 10.16
C ALA A 205 11.45 1.55 11.32
N PHE A 206 11.62 2.50 12.22
CA PHE A 206 12.37 2.35 13.47
C PHE A 206 11.50 2.75 14.64
N ARG A 207 11.37 1.87 15.63
CA ARG A 207 10.65 2.18 16.87
C ARG A 207 11.52 3.07 17.74
N ILE A 208 10.91 4.10 18.33
CA ILE A 208 11.55 5.00 19.29
C ILE A 208 11.06 4.58 20.68
N ASP A 209 11.93 3.92 21.43
CA ASP A 209 11.59 3.32 22.73
C ASP A 209 11.52 4.35 23.87
N ASP A 210 12.18 5.50 23.72
CA ASP A 210 12.28 6.57 24.71
C ASP A 210 11.31 7.74 24.46
N ALA A 211 10.35 7.59 23.54
CA ALA A 211 9.36 8.62 23.23
C ALA A 211 7.99 8.33 23.87
N ASP A 212 7.37 9.34 24.50
CA ASP A 212 5.98 9.27 24.98
C ASP A 212 4.98 9.52 23.83
N PRO A 213 4.14 8.54 23.46
CA PRO A 213 3.14 8.67 22.39
C PRO A 213 2.23 9.90 22.53
N LYS A 214 1.80 10.23 23.76
CA LYS A 214 0.87 11.33 24.01
C LYS A 214 1.56 12.68 23.82
N ILE A 215 2.82 12.81 24.22
CA ILE A 215 3.60 14.04 24.05
C ILE A 215 3.85 14.28 22.56
N ILE A 216 4.30 13.25 21.83
CA ILE A 216 4.52 13.32 20.39
C ILE A 216 3.25 13.73 19.64
N ARG A 217 2.13 13.04 19.91
CA ARG A 217 0.84 13.36 19.28
C ARG A 217 0.44 14.80 19.56
N LYS A 218 0.51 15.23 20.82
CA LYS A 218 0.16 16.60 21.21
C LYS A 218 1.01 17.63 20.49
N PHE A 219 2.30 17.39 20.33
CA PHE A 219 3.21 18.28 19.60
C PHE A 219 2.76 18.46 18.14
N PHE A 220 2.64 17.36 17.38
CA PHE A 220 2.28 17.44 15.97
C PHE A 220 0.85 17.92 15.73
N GLU A 221 -0.10 17.48 16.57
CA GLU A 221 -1.48 17.93 16.47
C GLU A 221 -1.62 19.42 16.79
N ASN A 222 -0.84 19.98 17.71
CA ASN A 222 -0.81 21.42 17.96
C ASN A 222 -0.25 22.20 16.76
N LEU A 223 0.83 21.72 16.14
CA LEU A 223 1.36 22.31 14.92
C LEU A 223 0.31 22.30 13.80
N TRP A 224 -0.34 21.14 13.61
CA TRP A 224 -1.36 20.97 12.59
C TRP A 224 -2.56 21.89 12.82
N ASN A 225 -3.07 21.95 14.05
CA ASN A 225 -4.20 22.83 14.42
C ASN A 225 -3.84 24.32 14.30
N GLY A 226 -2.58 24.69 14.48
CA GLY A 226 -2.08 26.06 14.31
C GLY A 226 -1.85 26.45 12.85
N GLY A 227 -1.79 25.48 11.94
CA GLY A 227 -1.56 25.73 10.51
C GLY A 227 -2.79 26.24 9.76
N VAL A 228 -2.56 26.82 8.58
CA VAL A 228 -3.62 27.36 7.72
C VAL A 228 -3.99 26.39 6.61
N THR A 229 -5.20 26.54 6.05
CA THR A 229 -5.62 25.76 4.88
C THR A 229 -4.67 26.00 3.71
N PRO A 230 -4.08 24.94 3.12
CA PRO A 230 -3.13 25.09 2.03
C PRO A 230 -3.79 25.63 0.77
N ILE A 231 -3.05 26.41 0.00
CA ILE A 231 -3.48 26.85 -1.34
C ILE A 231 -3.36 25.65 -2.27
N GLN A 232 -4.51 25.17 -2.75
CA GLN A 232 -4.57 23.96 -3.57
C GLN A 232 -3.90 24.17 -4.93
N THR A 233 -3.10 23.19 -5.35
CA THR A 233 -2.47 23.13 -6.67
C THR A 233 -3.03 21.95 -7.47
N PRO A 234 -2.94 21.97 -8.81
CA PRO A 234 -3.46 20.87 -9.64
C PRO A 234 -2.86 19.51 -9.33
N ASN A 235 -1.60 19.48 -8.90
CA ASN A 235 -0.84 18.25 -8.62
C ASN A 235 -0.88 17.86 -7.13
N MET A 236 -1.59 18.60 -6.29
CA MET A 236 -1.70 18.31 -4.86
C MET A 236 -2.46 16.99 -4.66
N GLN A 237 -1.94 16.12 -3.79
CA GLN A 237 -2.60 14.86 -3.47
C GLN A 237 -3.89 15.09 -2.68
N ASP A 238 -4.89 14.22 -2.85
CA ASP A 238 -6.18 14.36 -2.18
C ASP A 238 -6.11 14.19 -0.66
N GLY A 239 -5.11 13.45 -0.16
CA GLY A 239 -4.78 13.42 1.26
C GLY A 239 -4.42 14.81 1.76
N THR A 240 -3.42 15.44 1.16
CA THR A 240 -2.97 16.81 1.48
C THR A 240 -4.07 17.85 1.32
N LYS A 241 -4.91 17.77 0.27
CA LYS A 241 -6.04 18.71 0.10
C LYS A 241 -7.02 18.68 1.26
N ARG A 242 -7.29 17.49 1.82
CA ARG A 242 -8.28 17.28 2.89
C ARG A 242 -7.69 17.46 4.28
N ARG A 243 -6.45 17.02 4.47
CA ARG A 243 -5.82 16.80 5.78
C ARG A 243 -4.49 17.54 5.94
N GLY A 244 -4.06 18.29 4.95
CA GLY A 244 -2.85 19.11 5.02
C GLY A 244 -3.10 20.48 5.62
N ARG A 245 -2.09 20.98 6.32
CA ARG A 245 -2.03 22.33 6.88
C ARG A 245 -0.70 22.96 6.56
N THR A 246 -0.71 24.16 5.99
CA THR A 246 0.52 24.94 5.81
C THR A 246 0.91 25.51 7.17
N ILE A 247 2.04 25.07 7.71
CA ILE A 247 2.53 25.49 9.02
C ILE A 247 3.66 26.51 8.92
N ASP A 248 4.41 26.49 7.82
CA ASP A 248 5.54 27.39 7.58
C ASP A 248 5.97 27.37 6.09
N LYS A 249 7.22 27.79 5.83
CA LYS A 249 7.88 27.67 4.54
C LYS A 249 8.91 26.55 4.59
N TYR A 250 8.78 25.59 3.68
CA TYR A 250 9.75 24.52 3.51
C TYR A 250 11.03 25.03 2.85
N ASP A 251 12.17 24.56 3.33
CA ASP A 251 13.52 24.74 2.78
C ASP A 251 14.37 23.49 3.00
N VAL A 252 14.88 22.86 1.93
CA VAL A 252 15.76 21.66 2.04
C VAL A 252 16.91 21.88 3.01
N THR A 253 17.45 23.10 3.08
CA THR A 253 18.67 23.39 3.83
C THR A 253 18.44 23.66 5.32
N GLY A 254 17.19 23.90 5.75
CA GLY A 254 16.92 24.37 7.10
C GLY A 254 15.56 24.02 7.70
N SER A 255 14.48 23.95 6.90
CA SER A 255 13.14 23.57 7.38
C SER A 255 12.57 22.47 6.49
N ASN A 256 12.80 21.22 6.86
CA ASN A 256 12.50 20.05 6.03
C ASN A 256 11.85 18.92 6.82
N CYS A 257 11.56 17.80 6.15
CA CYS A 257 10.98 16.60 6.76
C CYS A 257 11.79 16.09 7.97
N THR A 258 13.12 16.16 7.90
CA THR A 258 14.01 15.70 8.97
C THR A 258 13.99 16.63 10.16
N THR A 259 14.06 17.95 9.95
CA THR A 259 14.07 18.91 11.07
C THR A 259 12.79 18.81 11.88
N HIS A 260 11.63 18.77 11.22
CA HIS A 260 10.33 18.63 11.88
C HIS A 260 10.15 17.27 12.58
N SER A 261 10.59 16.18 11.95
CA SER A 261 10.52 14.85 12.58
C SER A 261 11.39 14.79 13.84
N VAL A 262 12.61 15.34 13.77
CA VAL A 262 13.55 15.37 14.89
C VAL A 262 13.08 16.31 16.00
N GLU A 263 12.51 17.48 15.68
CA GLU A 263 11.94 18.39 16.67
C GLU A 263 10.80 17.73 17.44
N GLY A 264 9.88 17.05 16.73
CA GLY A 264 8.81 16.31 17.39
C GLY A 264 9.33 15.20 18.29
N LEU A 265 10.27 14.39 17.81
CA LEU A 265 10.83 13.27 18.59
C LEU A 265 11.66 13.73 19.80
N LYS A 266 12.35 14.88 19.71
CA LYS A 266 13.09 15.47 20.84
C LYS A 266 12.21 16.15 21.88
N PHE A 267 10.94 16.40 21.55
CA PHE A 267 9.99 17.01 22.47
C PHE A 267 9.44 16.01 23.50
N ALA A 268 9.62 14.70 23.25
CA ALA A 268 9.25 13.62 24.16
C ALA A 268 10.26 13.37 25.28
#